data_AF-A0A974URF4-F1
#
_entry.id   AF-A0A974URF4-F1
#
_cell.length_a   1.000
_cell.length_b   1.000
_cell.length_c   1.000
_cell.angle_alpha   90.00
_cell.angle_beta   90.00
_cell.angle_gamma   90.00
#
_symmetry.space_group_name_H-M   'P 1'
#
loop_
_entity.id
_entity.type
_entity.pdbx_description
1 polymer ?
#
loop_
_entity_poly.entity_id
_entity_poly.type
_entity_poly.pdbx_seq_one_letter_code
_entity_poly.pdbx_strand_id
1 'polypeptide(L)'
;MSEITTTSVRTEPLITRYRGLICDLDGVVYRGPHALPGAVETLNRVTAADVPVVFATNNASRPPEDVGDHLRRLGVAQRRWSVVTSSQAAAAHLAERLVPGAPVCAVGGPGVAHALAEAGLTPVRVAELDGTPVEAVVQGLGFDITWRELAAVGYLAEAGATWVATNVDLTLPTPYGRAPGNGALVALVQTATSASPHVVGKPQPALFDLARTRLGTEQPDTLVCGDLLGTDIEGANSAGLDSLFVLSGASRLRDLAFAERPARPTYVAAGLSGLLAPALPLPLTSPEHLVELAPDAVPRVPSDGDTGTLLQSVVTTAWAARDSGRVVSDDAGRWEEIERQLGLGRPAQDPH
;
A
#
# COMPACT_ATOMS: atom_id res chain seq x y z
N MET A 1 -19.65 29.57 4.27
CA MET A 1 -20.50 28.36 4.24
C MET A 1 -21.31 28.42 2.95
N SER A 2 -20.74 27.93 1.85
CA SER A 2 -21.43 27.87 0.56
C SER A 2 -21.84 26.43 0.32
N GLU A 3 -23.13 26.21 0.11
CA GLU A 3 -23.70 24.96 -0.37
C GLU A 3 -23.05 24.61 -1.72
N ILE A 4 -22.05 23.74 -1.69
CA ILE A 4 -21.61 23.01 -2.89
C ILE A 4 -22.77 22.07 -3.21
N THR A 5 -23.54 22.42 -4.25
CA THR A 5 -24.67 21.62 -4.70
C THR A 5 -24.18 20.20 -5.01
N THR A 6 -24.88 19.17 -4.54
CA THR A 6 -24.54 17.73 -4.64
C THR A 6 -24.22 17.27 -6.08
N THR A 7 -24.64 18.05 -7.08
CA THR A 7 -24.35 17.88 -8.51
C THR A 7 -22.91 18.24 -8.89
N SER A 8 -22.29 19.26 -8.29
CA SER A 8 -20.91 19.71 -8.60
C SER A 8 -19.87 18.67 -8.18
N VAL A 9 -20.09 18.04 -7.03
CA VAL A 9 -19.23 16.98 -6.48
C VAL A 9 -19.12 15.80 -7.47
N ARG A 10 -20.15 15.56 -8.29
CA ARG A 10 -20.23 14.40 -9.19
C ARG A 10 -19.47 14.55 -10.52
N THR A 11 -18.96 15.73 -10.84
CA THR A 11 -18.33 16.00 -12.14
C THR A 11 -16.86 16.40 -12.06
N GLU A 12 -16.36 16.71 -10.87
CA GLU A 12 -14.96 17.07 -10.67
C GLU A 12 -14.07 15.83 -10.51
N PRO A 13 -12.79 15.91 -10.94
CA PRO A 13 -11.81 14.86 -10.69
C PRO A 13 -11.70 14.52 -9.20
N LEU A 14 -11.62 13.24 -8.86
CA LEU A 14 -11.55 12.77 -7.47
C LEU A 14 -10.47 13.52 -6.66
N ILE A 15 -9.29 13.72 -7.25
CA ILE A 15 -8.15 14.31 -6.55
C ILE A 15 -8.39 15.77 -6.10
N THR A 16 -9.33 16.51 -6.70
CA THR A 16 -9.62 17.90 -6.29
C THR A 16 -10.32 17.99 -4.93
N ARG A 17 -10.85 16.87 -4.43
CA ARG A 17 -11.51 16.78 -3.12
C ARG A 17 -10.52 16.66 -1.97
N TYR A 18 -9.24 16.41 -2.26
CA TYR A 18 -8.21 16.15 -1.27
C TYR A 18 -7.05 17.14 -1.41
N ARG A 19 -6.37 17.42 -0.30
CA ARG A 19 -5.21 18.31 -0.26
C ARG A 19 -3.88 17.56 -0.28
N GLY A 20 -3.89 16.24 -0.21
CA GLY A 20 -2.70 15.40 -0.33
C GLY A 20 -3.03 13.96 -0.71
N LEU A 21 -2.08 13.31 -1.37
CA LEU A 21 -2.17 11.92 -1.80
C LEU A 21 -1.06 11.10 -1.15
N ILE A 22 -1.42 10.02 -0.46
CA ILE A 22 -0.49 8.94 -0.11
C ILE A 22 -0.63 7.88 -1.19
N CYS A 23 0.44 7.59 -1.92
CA CYS A 23 0.40 6.68 -3.06
C CYS A 23 1.32 5.49 -2.80
N ASP A 24 0.81 4.26 -2.89
CA ASP A 24 1.68 3.10 -3.00
C ASP A 24 2.44 3.12 -4.36
N LEU A 25 3.44 2.24 -4.51
CA LEU A 25 4.34 2.19 -5.66
C LEU A 25 4.15 0.94 -6.52
N ASP A 26 4.36 -0.24 -5.94
CA ASP A 26 4.45 -1.51 -6.66
C ASP A 26 3.06 -2.04 -6.96
N GLY A 27 2.63 -1.98 -8.23
CA GLY A 27 1.26 -2.31 -8.62
C GLY A 27 0.35 -1.09 -8.78
N VAL A 28 0.80 0.09 -8.36
CA VAL A 28 0.10 1.37 -8.52
C VAL A 28 0.80 2.27 -9.53
N VAL A 29 2.10 2.54 -9.34
CA VAL A 29 2.89 3.42 -10.22
C VAL A 29 3.66 2.61 -11.25
N TYR A 30 4.26 1.50 -10.85
CA TYR A 30 5.12 0.69 -11.70
C TYR A 30 5.02 -0.81 -11.36
N ARG A 31 5.58 -1.64 -12.24
CA ARG A 31 5.88 -3.04 -11.97
C ARG A 31 7.31 -3.33 -12.38
N GLY A 32 8.18 -3.54 -11.40
CA GLY A 32 9.62 -3.65 -11.64
C GLY A 32 10.16 -2.37 -12.31
N PRO A 33 10.83 -2.48 -13.48
CA PRO A 33 11.43 -1.33 -14.14
C PRO A 33 10.45 -0.49 -14.99
N HIS A 34 9.19 -0.90 -15.13
CA HIS A 34 8.25 -0.30 -16.09
C HIS A 34 7.10 0.42 -15.39
N ALA A 35 6.81 1.65 -15.81
CA ALA A 35 5.64 2.38 -15.37
C ALA A 35 4.35 1.69 -15.83
N LEU A 36 3.31 1.75 -14.99
CA LEU A 36 1.99 1.29 -15.35
C LEU A 36 1.30 2.30 -16.30
N PRO A 37 0.40 1.84 -17.19
CA PRO A 37 -0.28 2.71 -18.14
C PRO A 37 -0.96 3.91 -17.45
N GLY A 38 -0.68 5.12 -17.94
CA GLY A 38 -1.25 6.36 -17.43
C GLY A 38 -0.73 6.83 -16.06
N ALA A 39 0.08 6.04 -15.34
CA ALA A 39 0.54 6.36 -13.98
C ALA A 39 1.36 7.66 -13.94
N VAL A 40 2.41 7.74 -14.76
CA VAL A 40 3.34 8.89 -14.80
C VAL A 40 2.62 10.16 -15.24
N GLU A 41 1.83 10.08 -16.31
CA GLU A 41 1.03 11.22 -16.78
C GLU A 41 0.09 11.73 -15.68
N THR A 42 -0.58 10.81 -14.98
CA THR A 42 -1.52 11.14 -13.92
C THR A 42 -0.83 11.85 -12.76
N LEU A 43 0.27 11.29 -12.24
CA LEU A 43 1.04 11.88 -11.15
C LEU A 43 1.58 13.28 -11.50
N ASN A 44 2.05 13.46 -12.74
CA ASN A 44 2.50 14.76 -13.22
C ASN A 44 1.34 15.77 -13.27
N ARG A 45 0.12 15.36 -13.64
CA ARG A 45 -1.06 16.24 -13.60
C ARG A 45 -1.52 16.55 -12.18
N VAL A 46 -1.49 15.57 -11.28
CA VAL A 46 -1.83 15.75 -9.85
C VAL A 46 -0.90 16.78 -9.21
N THR A 47 0.41 16.59 -9.36
CA THR A 47 1.41 17.53 -8.80
C THR A 47 1.40 18.88 -9.53
N ALA A 48 1.04 18.93 -10.82
CA ALA A 48 0.86 20.17 -11.55
C ALA A 48 -0.33 21.01 -11.04
N ALA A 49 -1.37 20.34 -10.52
CA ALA A 49 -2.52 20.95 -9.84
C ALA A 49 -2.23 21.30 -8.36
N ASP A 50 -0.95 21.31 -7.96
CA ASP A 50 -0.48 21.64 -6.61
C ASP A 50 -0.97 20.72 -5.49
N VAL A 51 -1.42 19.50 -5.81
CA VAL A 51 -1.68 18.45 -4.82
C VAL A 51 -0.38 17.71 -4.51
N PRO A 52 0.19 17.83 -3.29
CA PRO A 52 1.38 17.09 -2.91
C PRO A 52 1.14 15.58 -2.82
N VAL A 53 2.17 14.82 -3.14
CA VAL A 53 2.14 13.35 -3.13
C VAL A 53 3.23 12.80 -2.20
N VAL A 54 2.89 11.89 -1.30
CA VAL A 54 3.86 11.06 -0.60
C VAL A 54 3.75 9.64 -1.11
N PHE A 55 4.83 9.14 -1.69
CA PHE A 55 4.92 7.73 -2.05
C PHE A 55 5.27 6.91 -0.81
N ALA A 56 4.38 6.01 -0.39
CA ALA A 56 4.52 5.23 0.84
C ALA A 56 4.70 3.73 0.53
N THR A 57 5.90 3.21 0.77
CA THR A 57 6.26 1.81 0.43
C THR A 57 6.63 0.98 1.65
N ASN A 58 6.17 -0.27 1.67
CA ASN A 58 6.60 -1.26 2.65
C ASN A 58 8.02 -1.79 2.38
N ASN A 59 8.62 -1.48 1.23
CA ASN A 59 9.97 -1.92 0.91
C ASN A 59 11.03 -1.16 1.73
N ALA A 60 11.61 -1.87 2.69
CA ALA A 60 12.65 -1.38 3.59
C ALA A 60 14.09 -1.49 3.04
N SER A 61 14.28 -2.17 1.90
CA SER A 61 15.61 -2.57 1.44
C SER A 61 16.46 -1.43 0.90
N ARG A 62 15.84 -0.38 0.36
CA ARG A 62 16.51 0.74 -0.30
C ARG A 62 16.24 2.07 0.40
N PRO A 63 17.19 3.01 0.37
CA PRO A 63 16.95 4.38 0.80
C PRO A 63 15.85 5.07 -0.04
N PRO A 64 15.16 6.08 0.51
CA PRO A 64 14.16 6.88 -0.21
C PRO A 64 14.70 7.52 -1.51
N GLU A 65 15.99 7.87 -1.55
CA GLU A 65 16.65 8.50 -2.70
C GLU A 65 16.67 7.58 -3.91
N ASP A 66 16.96 6.30 -3.71
CA ASP A 66 16.98 5.28 -4.78
C ASP A 66 15.59 5.10 -5.39
N VAL A 67 14.56 5.14 -4.55
CA VAL A 67 13.15 5.09 -4.97
C VAL A 67 12.81 6.35 -5.77
N GLY A 68 13.23 7.52 -5.28
CA GLY A 68 13.06 8.79 -5.97
C GLY A 68 13.74 8.82 -7.34
N ASP A 69 14.96 8.29 -7.44
CA ASP A 69 15.69 8.18 -8.71
C ASP A 69 14.99 7.25 -9.69
N HIS A 70 14.39 6.16 -9.20
CA HIS A 70 13.57 5.29 -10.02
C HIS A 70 12.34 6.01 -10.58
N LEU A 71 11.60 6.73 -9.73
CA LEU A 71 10.45 7.54 -10.15
C LEU A 71 10.83 8.59 -11.19
N ARG A 72 11.98 9.26 -11.04
CA ARG A 72 12.49 10.22 -12.03
C ARG A 72 12.84 9.54 -13.36
N ARG A 73 13.49 8.37 -13.34
CA ARG A 73 13.79 7.59 -14.56
C ARG A 73 12.52 7.17 -15.31
N LEU A 74 11.43 6.90 -14.58
CA LEU A 74 10.12 6.61 -15.17
C LEU A 74 9.43 7.85 -15.74
N GLY A 75 9.91 9.07 -15.45
CA GLY A 75 9.37 10.33 -15.97
C GLY A 75 8.44 11.07 -15.00
N VAL A 76 8.39 10.68 -13.72
CA VAL A 76 7.67 11.46 -12.69
C VAL A 76 8.48 12.73 -12.41
N ALA A 77 7.90 13.88 -12.74
CA ALA A 77 8.55 15.19 -12.61
C ALA A 77 8.81 15.50 -11.14
N GLN A 78 10.01 16.01 -10.80
CA GLN A 78 10.39 16.33 -9.42
C GLN A 78 9.65 17.58 -8.90
N ARG A 79 8.37 17.42 -8.57
CA ARG A 79 7.49 18.50 -8.11
C ARG A 79 6.57 17.99 -7.00
N ARG A 80 6.64 18.63 -5.83
CA ARG A 80 5.74 18.41 -4.69
C ARG A 80 5.49 16.94 -4.33
N TRP A 81 6.49 16.09 -4.52
CA TRP A 81 6.42 14.73 -4.00
C TRP A 81 7.64 14.37 -3.17
N SER A 82 7.45 13.43 -2.26
CA SER A 82 8.51 12.80 -1.48
C SER A 82 8.22 11.31 -1.29
N VAL A 83 9.20 10.57 -0.80
CA VAL A 83 9.08 9.14 -0.52
C VAL A 83 9.15 8.94 0.99
N VAL A 84 8.32 8.04 1.50
CA VAL A 84 8.38 7.51 2.86
C VAL A 84 8.45 5.99 2.80
N THR A 85 9.41 5.40 3.51
CA THR A 85 9.59 3.94 3.59
C THR A 85 9.18 3.39 4.95
N SER A 86 8.88 2.10 5.01
CA SER A 86 8.67 1.38 6.26
C SER A 86 9.90 1.41 7.19
N SER A 87 11.12 1.53 6.65
CA SER A 87 12.33 1.76 7.45
C SER A 87 12.30 3.11 8.17
N GLN A 88 11.81 4.17 7.51
CA GLN A 88 11.64 5.48 8.15
C GLN A 88 10.53 5.47 9.20
N ALA A 89 9.45 4.72 8.97
CA ALA A 89 8.42 4.51 10.00
C ALA A 89 8.98 3.77 11.23
N ALA A 90 9.83 2.75 11.03
CA ALA A 90 10.49 2.03 12.12
C ALA A 90 11.44 2.95 12.92
N ALA A 91 12.24 3.74 12.20
CA ALA A 91 13.17 4.66 12.81
C ALA A 91 12.45 5.78 13.58
N ALA A 92 11.39 6.37 13.01
CA ALA A 92 10.56 7.36 13.68
C ALA A 92 9.91 6.80 14.96
N HIS A 93 9.35 5.59 14.88
CA HIS A 93 8.77 4.91 16.04
C HIS A 93 9.79 4.76 17.19
N LEU A 94 11.03 4.39 16.88
CA LEU A 94 12.10 4.26 17.89
C LEU A 94 12.61 5.62 18.38
N ALA A 95 12.75 6.61 17.51
CA ALA A 95 13.26 7.93 17.86
C ALA A 95 12.35 8.68 18.85
N GLU A 96 11.04 8.37 18.87
CA GLU A 96 10.12 8.87 19.89
C GLU A 96 10.32 8.27 21.29
N ARG A 97 11.00 7.11 21.37
CA ARG A 97 11.10 6.27 22.57
C ARG A 97 12.51 6.16 23.12
N LEU A 98 13.51 6.32 22.28
CA LEU A 98 14.91 6.22 22.62
C LEU A 98 15.55 7.61 22.75
N VAL A 99 16.65 7.68 23.48
CA VAL A 99 17.45 8.91 23.56
C VAL A 99 18.14 9.19 22.21
N PRO A 100 18.34 10.46 21.81
CA PRO A 100 19.11 10.79 20.62
C PRO A 100 20.50 10.13 20.63
N GLY A 101 20.90 9.55 19.50
CA GLY A 101 22.15 8.82 19.35
C GLY A 101 22.15 7.40 19.90
N ALA A 102 21.03 6.89 20.45
CA ALA A 102 20.96 5.53 20.98
C ALA A 102 21.35 4.49 19.91
N PRO A 103 22.15 3.47 20.29
CA PRO A 103 22.55 2.40 19.39
C PRO A 103 21.37 1.45 19.11
N VAL A 104 21.09 1.21 17.84
CA VAL A 104 20.03 0.31 17.37
C VAL A 104 20.61 -0.69 16.39
N CYS A 105 20.38 -1.98 16.64
CA CYS A 105 20.83 -3.02 15.73
C CYS A 105 20.03 -2.96 14.42
N ALA A 106 20.71 -2.79 13.30
CA ALA A 106 20.11 -2.71 11.97
C ALA A 106 20.29 -4.04 11.22
N VAL A 107 19.19 -4.72 10.91
CA VAL A 107 19.17 -5.99 10.18
C VAL A 107 18.32 -5.84 8.92
N GLY A 108 18.89 -6.10 7.75
CA GLY A 108 18.22 -5.96 6.46
C GLY A 108 19.05 -5.18 5.45
N GLY A 109 18.39 -4.66 4.41
CA GLY A 109 19.05 -3.83 3.39
C GLY A 109 19.53 -2.46 3.93
N PRO A 110 20.34 -1.73 3.14
CA PRO A 110 20.92 -0.44 3.54
C PRO A 110 19.88 0.62 3.93
N GLY A 111 18.64 0.52 3.42
CA GLY A 111 17.56 1.43 3.79
C GLY A 111 17.24 1.44 5.29
N VAL A 112 17.46 0.33 6.01
CA VAL A 112 17.22 0.25 7.47
C VAL A 112 18.23 1.11 8.23
N ALA A 113 19.52 0.91 7.98
CA ALA A 113 20.58 1.67 8.66
C ALA A 113 20.51 3.17 8.30
N HIS A 114 20.21 3.49 7.03
CA HIS A 114 20.02 4.86 6.58
C HIS A 114 18.90 5.57 7.34
N ALA A 115 17.73 4.95 7.45
CA ALA A 115 16.58 5.54 8.15
C ALA A 115 16.85 5.78 9.64
N LEU A 116 17.55 4.85 10.31
CA LEU A 116 17.96 5.02 11.71
C LEU A 116 18.87 6.25 11.88
N ALA A 117 19.87 6.39 11.00
CA ALA A 117 20.77 7.54 11.01
C ALA A 117 20.03 8.86 10.72
N GLU A 118 19.10 8.87 9.75
CA GLU A 118 18.26 10.04 9.43
C GLU A 118 17.42 10.48 10.64
N ALA A 119 16.91 9.52 11.43
CA ALA A 119 16.14 9.77 12.64
C ALA A 119 17.01 10.16 13.86
N GLY A 120 18.32 10.29 13.71
CA GLY A 120 19.24 10.66 14.80
C GLY A 120 19.59 9.50 15.75
N LEU A 121 19.39 8.26 15.33
CA LEU A 121 19.81 7.04 16.04
C LEU A 121 21.14 6.54 15.47
N THR A 122 21.87 5.71 16.23
CA THR A 122 23.15 5.14 15.78
C THR A 122 22.92 3.71 15.27
N PRO A 123 22.89 3.45 13.95
CA PRO A 123 22.75 2.09 13.44
C PRO A 123 24.02 1.28 13.76
N VAL A 124 23.82 0.07 14.30
CA VAL A 124 24.89 -0.89 14.62
C VAL A 124 24.65 -2.16 13.80
N ARG A 125 25.67 -2.64 13.07
CA ARG A 125 25.55 -3.91 12.35
C ARG A 125 25.78 -5.07 13.30
N VAL A 126 25.24 -6.24 12.96
CA VAL A 126 25.41 -7.47 13.77
C VAL A 126 26.88 -7.82 14.00
N ALA A 127 27.75 -7.58 13.00
CA ALA A 127 29.19 -7.80 13.14
C ALA A 127 29.91 -6.84 14.11
N GLU A 128 29.23 -5.77 14.54
CA GLU A 128 29.75 -4.70 15.40
C GLU A 128 29.12 -4.74 16.81
N LEU A 129 28.27 -5.73 17.10
CA LEU A 129 27.56 -5.89 18.37
C LEU A 129 28.46 -6.29 19.55
N ASP A 130 29.79 -6.38 19.39
CA ASP A 130 30.78 -6.93 20.35
C ASP A 130 30.67 -6.36 21.78
N GLY A 131 29.69 -6.85 22.55
CA GLY A 131 29.30 -6.30 23.86
C GLY A 131 28.56 -4.96 23.81
N THR A 132 28.29 -4.38 22.63
CA THR A 132 27.55 -3.12 22.48
C THR A 132 26.10 -3.32 22.95
N PRO A 133 25.67 -2.68 24.05
CA PRO A 133 24.29 -2.78 24.48
C PRO A 133 23.40 -2.05 23.47
N VAL A 134 22.38 -2.73 22.97
CA VAL A 134 21.36 -2.13 22.10
C VAL A 134 19.99 -2.30 22.75
N GLU A 135 19.19 -1.25 22.73
CA GLU A 135 17.84 -1.24 23.33
C GLU A 135 16.78 -1.69 22.31
N ALA A 136 17.12 -1.71 21.03
CA ALA A 136 16.24 -2.10 19.95
C ALA A 136 16.97 -2.76 18.78
N VAL A 137 16.23 -3.57 18.02
CA VAL A 137 16.65 -4.14 16.74
C VAL A 137 15.57 -3.88 15.70
N VAL A 138 15.95 -3.32 14.56
CA VAL A 138 15.07 -3.14 13.40
C VAL A 138 15.37 -4.20 12.36
N GLN A 139 14.34 -4.95 11.96
CA GLN A 139 14.41 -5.94 10.90
C GLN A 139 13.64 -5.48 9.65
N GLY A 140 14.34 -5.40 8.54
CA GLY A 140 13.77 -5.27 7.20
C GLY A 140 14.32 -6.30 6.22
N LEU A 141 13.76 -6.28 5.01
CA LEU A 141 14.23 -7.15 3.94
C LEU A 141 15.65 -6.75 3.50
N GLY A 142 16.54 -7.72 3.39
CA GLY A 142 17.83 -7.60 2.73
C GLY A 142 18.11 -8.85 1.90
N PHE A 143 18.63 -8.71 0.68
CA PHE A 143 18.89 -9.85 -0.19
C PHE A 143 20.11 -10.68 0.25
N ASP A 144 21.06 -10.05 0.93
CA ASP A 144 22.27 -10.69 1.45
C ASP A 144 22.16 -11.03 2.94
N ILE A 145 20.95 -11.00 3.50
CA ILE A 145 20.73 -11.30 4.92
C ILE A 145 21.18 -12.73 5.25
N THR A 146 21.92 -12.86 6.34
CA THR A 146 22.52 -14.11 6.76
C THR A 146 21.75 -14.74 7.92
N TRP A 147 21.94 -16.05 8.09
CA TRP A 147 21.43 -16.74 9.28
C TRP A 147 21.92 -16.10 10.59
N ARG A 148 23.18 -15.62 10.63
CA ARG A 148 23.75 -14.98 11.82
C ARG A 148 23.03 -13.70 12.19
N GLU A 149 22.62 -12.92 11.21
CA GLU A 149 21.86 -11.68 11.45
C GLU A 149 20.46 -11.98 11.99
N LEU A 150 19.76 -12.96 11.41
CA LEU A 150 18.45 -13.40 11.93
C LEU A 150 18.55 -13.98 13.34
N ALA A 151 19.60 -14.77 13.63
CA ALA A 151 19.85 -15.27 14.97
C ALA A 151 20.09 -14.12 15.97
N ALA A 152 20.83 -13.08 15.57
CA ALA A 152 21.05 -11.91 16.41
C ALA A 152 19.75 -11.16 16.74
N VAL A 153 18.81 -11.04 15.79
CA VAL A 153 17.47 -10.49 16.08
C VAL A 153 16.81 -11.27 17.22
N GLY A 154 16.79 -12.60 17.12
CA GLY A 154 16.22 -13.47 18.14
C GLY A 154 16.88 -13.31 19.52
N TYR A 155 18.22 -13.36 19.57
CA TYR A 155 18.97 -13.21 20.81
C TYR A 155 18.73 -11.85 21.48
N LEU A 156 18.75 -10.77 20.70
CA LEU A 156 18.51 -9.42 21.21
C LEU A 156 17.08 -9.28 21.75
N ALA A 157 16.10 -9.81 21.01
CA ALA A 157 14.70 -9.74 21.42
C ALA A 157 14.43 -10.53 22.71
N GLU A 158 14.97 -11.75 22.85
CA GLU A 158 14.84 -12.54 24.09
C GLU A 158 15.61 -11.94 25.27
N ALA A 159 16.68 -11.17 24.99
CA ALA A 159 17.38 -10.37 25.99
C ALA A 159 16.64 -9.08 26.38
N GLY A 160 15.47 -8.82 25.78
CA GLY A 160 14.59 -7.69 26.12
C GLY A 160 14.72 -6.46 25.23
N ALA A 161 15.52 -6.52 24.16
CA ALA A 161 15.56 -5.44 23.17
C ALA A 161 14.22 -5.35 22.41
N THR A 162 13.76 -4.14 22.13
CA THR A 162 12.54 -3.94 21.34
C THR A 162 12.80 -4.36 19.89
N TRP A 163 12.15 -5.42 19.44
CA TRP A 163 12.21 -5.86 18.06
C TRP A 163 11.15 -5.14 17.23
N VAL A 164 11.57 -4.35 16.24
CA VAL A 164 10.70 -3.67 15.28
C VAL A 164 10.85 -4.30 13.91
N ALA A 165 9.76 -4.74 13.30
CA ALA A 165 9.73 -5.24 11.92
C ALA A 165 9.14 -4.19 10.99
N THR A 166 9.86 -3.89 9.91
CA THR A 166 9.42 -2.89 8.92
C THR A 166 8.14 -3.28 8.19
N ASN A 167 7.94 -4.57 7.89
CA ASN A 167 6.68 -5.14 7.39
C ASN A 167 6.66 -6.67 7.64
N VAL A 168 5.50 -7.29 7.42
CA VAL A 168 5.33 -8.75 7.53
C VAL A 168 4.87 -9.38 6.21
N ASP A 169 5.25 -8.79 5.08
CA ASP A 169 4.89 -9.31 3.76
C ASP A 169 5.59 -10.65 3.51
N LEU A 170 4.81 -11.72 3.37
CA LEU A 170 5.34 -13.09 3.26
C LEU A 170 6.11 -13.35 1.96
N THR A 171 5.75 -12.66 0.89
CA THR A 171 6.35 -12.88 -0.43
C THR A 171 6.76 -11.60 -1.13
N LEU A 172 7.87 -11.64 -1.84
CA LEU A 172 8.35 -10.60 -2.74
C LEU A 172 8.23 -11.09 -4.20
N PRO A 173 7.57 -10.34 -5.09
CA PRO A 173 7.60 -10.63 -6.52
C PRO A 173 9.00 -10.40 -7.11
N THR A 174 9.49 -11.36 -7.89
CA THR A 174 10.76 -11.27 -8.63
C THR A 174 10.58 -11.76 -10.07
N PRO A 175 11.54 -11.49 -10.97
CA PRO A 175 11.53 -12.08 -12.32
C PRO A 175 11.52 -13.61 -12.33
N TYR A 176 11.97 -14.26 -11.25
CA TYR A 176 12.00 -15.73 -11.13
C TYR A 176 10.77 -16.31 -10.40
N GLY A 177 9.77 -15.48 -10.12
CA GLY A 177 8.57 -15.84 -9.36
C GLY A 177 8.56 -15.26 -7.95
N ARG A 178 7.80 -15.89 -7.06
CA ARG A 178 7.60 -15.42 -5.67
C ARG A 178 8.77 -15.85 -4.79
N ALA A 179 9.54 -14.88 -4.31
CA ALA A 179 10.59 -15.09 -3.32
C ALA A 179 10.07 -14.85 -1.89
N PRO A 180 10.78 -15.32 -0.85
CA PRO A 180 10.49 -14.94 0.53
C PRO A 180 10.57 -13.42 0.74
N GLY A 181 9.54 -12.83 1.33
CA GLY A 181 9.54 -11.43 1.77
C GLY A 181 10.05 -11.29 3.21
N ASN A 182 10.02 -10.06 3.76
CA ASN A 182 10.46 -9.82 5.14
C ASN A 182 9.62 -10.61 6.15
N GLY A 183 8.32 -10.76 5.91
CA GLY A 183 7.42 -11.53 6.77
C GLY A 183 7.82 -12.99 6.90
N ALA A 184 8.35 -13.61 5.85
CA ALA A 184 8.87 -14.97 5.93
C ALA A 184 10.12 -15.06 6.82
N LEU A 185 10.99 -14.04 6.77
CA LEU A 185 12.18 -13.94 7.62
C LEU A 185 11.82 -13.63 9.08
N VAL A 186 10.81 -12.78 9.30
CA VAL A 186 10.23 -12.52 10.62
C VAL A 186 9.65 -13.80 11.20
N ALA A 187 8.85 -14.53 10.42
CA ALA A 187 8.26 -15.80 10.85
C ALA A 187 9.31 -16.85 11.22
N LEU A 188 10.46 -16.88 10.51
CA LEU A 188 11.59 -17.74 10.87
C LEU A 188 12.08 -17.43 12.30
N VAL A 189 12.31 -16.16 12.61
CA VAL A 189 12.77 -15.74 13.96
C VAL A 189 11.70 -16.02 15.01
N GLN A 190 10.43 -15.71 14.74
CA GLN A 190 9.31 -16.01 15.67
C GLN A 190 9.10 -17.51 15.90
N THR A 191 9.41 -18.36 14.91
CA THR A 191 9.30 -19.82 15.06
C THR A 191 10.43 -20.36 15.92
N ALA A 192 11.62 -19.76 15.82
CA ALA A 192 12.81 -20.18 16.56
C ALA A 192 12.88 -19.63 17.99
N THR A 193 12.06 -18.62 18.33
CA THR A 193 12.14 -17.88 19.60
C THR A 193 10.75 -17.66 20.20
N SER A 194 10.68 -17.13 21.42
CA SER A 194 9.41 -16.68 22.02
C SER A 194 9.08 -15.21 21.70
N ALA A 195 9.95 -14.52 20.96
CA ALA A 195 9.84 -13.10 20.69
C ALA A 195 8.81 -12.78 19.59
N SER A 196 8.26 -11.57 19.63
CA SER A 196 7.37 -11.05 18.59
C SER A 196 7.72 -9.60 18.29
N PRO A 197 7.72 -9.19 17.01
CA PRO A 197 8.06 -7.82 16.64
C PRO A 197 6.89 -6.87 16.85
N HIS A 198 7.22 -5.61 17.10
CA HIS A 198 6.33 -4.49 16.78
C HIS A 198 6.40 -4.21 15.27
N VAL A 199 5.29 -4.38 14.56
CA VAL A 199 5.21 -4.11 13.11
C VAL A 199 4.82 -2.65 12.89
N VAL A 200 5.50 -1.96 11.98
CA VAL A 200 5.22 -0.53 11.68
C VAL A 200 4.75 -0.26 10.24
N GLY A 201 5.02 -1.16 9.31
CA GLY A 201 4.56 -1.05 7.93
C GLY A 201 3.06 -1.31 7.80
N LYS A 202 2.53 -1.03 6.60
CA LYS A 202 1.12 -1.28 6.26
C LYS A 202 0.76 -2.75 6.56
N PRO A 203 -0.41 -3.03 7.16
CA PRO A 203 -1.55 -2.13 7.42
C PRO A 203 -1.46 -1.26 8.68
N GLN A 204 -0.35 -1.26 9.42
CA GLN A 204 -0.24 -0.45 10.63
C GLN A 204 -0.25 1.06 10.33
N PRO A 205 -0.83 1.90 11.21
CA PRO A 205 -1.05 3.33 10.94
C PRO A 205 0.25 4.14 10.83
N ALA A 206 1.35 3.67 11.43
CA ALA A 206 2.59 4.45 11.57
C ALA A 206 3.14 4.99 10.23
N LEU A 207 3.08 4.20 9.15
CA LEU A 207 3.53 4.67 7.84
C LEU A 207 2.62 5.76 7.27
N PHE A 208 1.31 5.65 7.46
CA PHE A 208 0.34 6.65 7.01
C PHE A 208 0.46 7.94 7.83
N ASP A 209 0.66 7.85 9.14
CA ASP A 209 0.85 9.00 10.03
C ASP A 209 2.14 9.77 9.68
N LEU A 210 3.23 9.03 9.40
CA LEU A 210 4.47 9.64 8.91
C LEU A 210 4.27 10.31 7.54
N ALA A 211 3.56 9.66 6.62
CA ALA A 211 3.25 10.22 5.31
C ALA A 211 2.38 11.49 5.41
N ARG A 212 1.36 11.51 6.28
CA ARG A 212 0.53 12.68 6.55
C ARG A 212 1.31 13.83 7.15
N THR A 213 2.19 13.54 8.11
CA THR A 213 3.08 14.55 8.70
C THR A 213 3.93 15.21 7.62
N ARG A 214 4.43 14.41 6.67
CA ARG A 214 5.24 14.90 5.53
C ARG A 214 4.42 15.66 4.49
N LEU A 215 3.14 15.30 4.30
CA LEU A 215 2.19 16.04 3.46
C LEU A 215 1.74 17.35 4.11
N GLY A 216 1.70 17.42 5.45
CA GLY A 216 1.07 18.51 6.19
C GLY A 216 -0.46 18.49 6.07
N THR A 217 -1.07 17.30 6.04
CA THR A 217 -2.52 17.11 5.83
C THR A 217 -3.19 16.38 6.99
N GLU A 218 -4.46 16.72 7.21
CA GLU A 218 -5.33 16.03 8.17
C GLU A 218 -6.06 14.83 7.53
N GLN A 219 -6.71 14.00 8.34
CA GLN A 219 -7.45 12.81 7.88
C GLN A 219 -8.45 13.11 6.74
N PRO A 220 -9.39 14.06 6.88
CA PRO A 220 -10.39 14.32 5.83
C PRO A 220 -9.78 14.90 4.54
N ASP A 221 -8.55 15.41 4.62
CA ASP A 221 -7.85 16.09 3.53
C ASP A 221 -6.90 15.14 2.76
N THR A 222 -6.78 13.87 3.17
CA THR A 222 -5.79 12.93 2.64
C THR A 222 -6.47 11.73 1.99
N LEU A 223 -6.10 11.45 0.72
CA LEU A 223 -6.50 10.23 0.02
C LEU A 223 -5.34 9.23 0.02
N VAL A 224 -5.61 7.97 0.32
CA VAL A 224 -4.67 6.86 0.10
C VAL A 224 -4.98 6.18 -1.23
N CYS A 225 -3.98 5.87 -2.05
CA CYS A 225 -4.13 5.08 -3.27
C CYS A 225 -3.26 3.82 -3.20
N GLY A 226 -3.88 2.65 -3.40
CA GLY A 226 -3.23 1.35 -3.24
C GLY A 226 -3.88 0.24 -4.07
N ASP A 227 -3.20 -0.89 -4.20
CA ASP A 227 -3.66 -2.07 -4.94
C ASP A 227 -3.80 -3.32 -4.07
N LEU A 228 -3.43 -3.24 -2.79
CA LEU A 228 -3.53 -4.35 -1.84
C LEU A 228 -4.56 -4.06 -0.74
N LEU A 229 -5.56 -4.93 -0.64
CA LEU A 229 -6.68 -4.79 0.30
C LEU A 229 -6.21 -4.87 1.77
N GLY A 230 -5.39 -5.87 2.11
CA GLY A 230 -4.97 -6.14 3.49
C GLY A 230 -3.80 -5.27 3.99
N THR A 231 -3.27 -4.37 3.16
CA THR A 231 -2.20 -3.43 3.55
C THR A 231 -2.63 -2.00 3.33
N ASP A 232 -2.90 -1.61 2.08
CA ASP A 232 -3.19 -0.22 1.74
C ASP A 232 -4.58 0.19 2.22
N ILE A 233 -5.59 -0.62 1.88
CA ILE A 233 -6.99 -0.26 2.13
C ILE A 233 -7.35 -0.49 3.59
N GLU A 234 -7.02 -1.65 4.14
CA GLU A 234 -7.23 -1.93 5.56
C GLU A 234 -6.47 -0.94 6.45
N GLY A 235 -5.23 -0.58 6.06
CA GLY A 235 -4.45 0.41 6.77
C GLY A 235 -5.00 1.84 6.67
N ALA A 236 -5.44 2.26 5.48
CA ALA A 236 -6.12 3.54 5.29
C ALA A 236 -7.38 3.64 6.15
N ASN A 237 -8.24 2.62 6.10
CA ASN A 237 -9.47 2.55 6.87
C ASN A 237 -9.19 2.58 8.39
N SER A 238 -8.19 1.82 8.85
CA SER A 238 -7.78 1.82 10.26
C SER A 238 -7.23 3.17 10.72
N ALA A 239 -6.60 3.93 9.81
CA ALA A 239 -6.12 5.29 10.05
C ALA A 239 -7.22 6.37 9.88
N GLY A 240 -8.45 5.99 9.53
CA GLY A 240 -9.56 6.91 9.29
C GLY A 240 -9.42 7.73 7.99
N LEU A 241 -8.70 7.19 6.99
CA LEU A 241 -8.43 7.86 5.72
C LEU A 241 -9.30 7.28 4.61
N ASP A 242 -9.74 8.17 3.72
CA ASP A 242 -10.35 7.73 2.46
C ASP A 242 -9.33 7.02 1.58
N SER A 243 -9.79 6.01 0.84
CA SER A 243 -8.93 5.20 -0.01
C SER A 243 -9.49 5.02 -1.42
N LEU A 244 -8.59 5.08 -2.40
CA LEU A 244 -8.80 4.65 -3.78
C LEU A 244 -8.08 3.32 -3.99
N PHE A 245 -8.83 2.26 -4.25
CA PHE A 245 -8.28 0.99 -4.69
C PHE A 245 -8.12 0.96 -6.22
N VAL A 246 -6.96 0.52 -6.71
CA VAL A 246 -6.69 0.35 -8.14
C VAL A 246 -6.47 -1.10 -8.54
N LEU A 247 -7.04 -1.52 -9.68
CA LEU A 247 -6.95 -2.89 -10.19
C LEU A 247 -5.71 -3.18 -11.05
N SER A 248 -4.76 -2.24 -11.10
CA SER A 248 -3.50 -2.39 -11.83
C SER A 248 -2.51 -3.35 -11.16
N GLY A 249 -2.71 -3.63 -9.87
CA GLY A 249 -1.76 -4.31 -9.01
C GLY A 249 -2.20 -5.70 -8.55
N ALA A 250 -1.65 -6.20 -7.45
CA ALA A 250 -1.67 -7.60 -7.04
C ALA A 250 -3.09 -8.16 -6.87
N SER A 251 -3.96 -7.49 -6.12
CA SER A 251 -5.35 -7.92 -5.92
C SER A 251 -6.19 -7.79 -7.20
N ARG A 252 -7.15 -8.70 -7.35
CA ARG A 252 -8.10 -8.77 -8.47
C ARG A 252 -9.48 -8.26 -8.08
N LEU A 253 -10.35 -8.10 -9.08
CA LEU A 253 -11.74 -7.71 -8.86
C LEU A 253 -12.48 -8.70 -7.94
N ARG A 254 -12.16 -10.00 -8.08
CA ARG A 254 -12.64 -11.04 -7.17
C ARG A 254 -12.23 -10.75 -5.73
N ASP A 255 -10.97 -10.44 -5.46
CA ASP A 255 -10.50 -10.19 -4.10
C ASP A 255 -11.24 -9.01 -3.49
N LEU A 256 -11.46 -7.94 -4.28
CA LEU A 256 -12.23 -6.77 -3.87
C LEU A 256 -13.70 -7.11 -3.59
N ALA A 257 -14.35 -7.89 -4.45
CA ALA A 257 -15.73 -8.33 -4.24
C ALA A 257 -15.89 -9.18 -2.96
N PHE A 258 -14.84 -9.91 -2.59
CA PHE A 258 -14.78 -10.72 -1.38
C PHE A 258 -14.13 -10.00 -0.18
N ALA A 259 -13.81 -8.70 -0.31
CA ALA A 259 -13.24 -7.92 0.79
C ALA A 259 -14.19 -7.87 2.00
N GLU A 260 -13.63 -8.16 3.18
CA GLU A 260 -14.28 -7.90 4.45
C GLU A 260 -14.36 -6.40 4.73
N ARG A 261 -15.31 -5.97 5.56
CA ARG A 261 -15.58 -4.55 5.82
C ARG A 261 -14.33 -3.70 6.12
N PRO A 262 -13.36 -4.15 6.95
CA PRO A 262 -12.15 -3.37 7.22
C PRO A 262 -11.30 -3.09 5.98
N ALA A 263 -11.39 -3.92 4.93
CA ALA A 263 -10.60 -3.83 3.71
C ALA A 263 -11.43 -3.33 2.50
N ARG A 264 -12.59 -2.72 2.73
CA ARG A 264 -13.41 -2.12 1.65
C ARG A 264 -12.99 -0.67 1.42
N PRO A 265 -12.58 -0.29 0.20
CA PRO A 265 -12.14 1.07 -0.09
C PRO A 265 -13.30 2.06 -0.22
N THR A 266 -12.98 3.36 -0.08
CA THR A 266 -13.94 4.44 -0.37
C THR A 266 -14.23 4.51 -1.88
N TYR A 267 -13.21 4.38 -2.73
CA TYR A 267 -13.31 4.48 -4.18
C TYR A 267 -12.62 3.30 -4.87
N VAL A 268 -13.01 3.03 -6.12
CA VAL A 268 -12.39 2.02 -6.96
C VAL A 268 -12.14 2.56 -8.37
N ALA A 269 -11.00 2.22 -8.96
CA ALA A 269 -10.67 2.52 -10.34
C ALA A 269 -9.84 1.40 -10.99
N ALA A 270 -9.75 1.42 -12.32
CA ALA A 270 -8.89 0.50 -13.07
C ALA A 270 -7.39 0.75 -12.81
N GLY A 271 -7.01 2.00 -12.57
CA GLY A 271 -5.63 2.46 -12.40
C GLY A 271 -5.58 3.90 -11.91
N LEU A 272 -4.36 4.44 -11.81
CA LEU A 272 -4.13 5.80 -11.29
C LEU A 272 -4.88 6.91 -12.02
N SER A 273 -5.21 6.73 -13.30
CA SER A 273 -6.02 7.69 -14.07
C SER A 273 -7.38 7.98 -13.44
N GLY A 274 -7.89 7.09 -12.57
CA GLY A 274 -9.10 7.32 -11.78
C GLY A 274 -9.03 8.54 -10.85
N LEU A 275 -7.83 8.98 -10.45
CA LEU A 275 -7.64 10.22 -9.69
C LEU A 275 -8.11 11.46 -10.47
N LEU A 276 -8.07 11.39 -11.80
CA LEU A 276 -8.40 12.48 -12.71
C LEU A 276 -9.81 12.39 -13.29
N ALA A 277 -10.58 11.37 -12.87
CA ALA A 277 -11.97 11.15 -13.24
C ALA A 277 -12.90 11.44 -12.05
N PRO A 278 -14.18 11.73 -12.31
CA PRO A 278 -15.17 11.75 -11.24
C PRO A 278 -15.31 10.37 -10.60
N ALA A 279 -15.48 10.33 -9.28
CA ALA A 279 -15.68 9.09 -8.54
C ALA A 279 -16.75 9.24 -7.46
N LEU A 280 -17.49 8.16 -7.22
CA LEU A 280 -18.48 8.08 -6.16
C LEU A 280 -17.99 7.18 -5.03
N PRO A 281 -18.23 7.56 -3.76
CA PRO A 281 -17.88 6.69 -2.65
C PRO A 281 -18.75 5.43 -2.65
N LEU A 282 -18.15 4.30 -2.31
CA LEU A 282 -18.82 3.02 -2.15
C LEU A 282 -19.34 2.81 -0.71
N PRO A 283 -20.39 2.01 -0.50
CA PRO A 283 -21.25 1.41 -1.54
C PRO A 283 -22.17 2.46 -2.18
N LEU A 284 -22.53 2.25 -3.45
CA LEU A 284 -23.51 3.12 -4.13
C LEU A 284 -24.89 3.00 -3.47
N THR A 285 -25.58 4.14 -3.25
CA THR A 285 -26.84 4.19 -2.48
C THR A 285 -28.13 4.38 -3.30
N SER A 286 -28.08 4.58 -4.63
CA SER A 286 -29.25 4.92 -5.49
C SER A 286 -28.87 4.86 -7.01
N PRO A 287 -29.76 5.19 -8.00
CA PRO A 287 -30.10 4.44 -9.24
C PRO A 287 -28.99 4.16 -10.29
N GLU A 288 -27.74 4.45 -9.97
CA GLU A 288 -26.56 4.09 -10.76
C GLU A 288 -26.14 2.63 -10.54
N HIS A 289 -26.91 1.86 -9.76
CA HIS A 289 -26.75 0.42 -9.59
C HIS A 289 -27.23 -0.29 -10.87
N LEU A 290 -26.32 -0.43 -11.84
CA LEU A 290 -26.61 -0.99 -13.17
C LEU A 290 -26.49 -2.53 -13.22
N VAL A 291 -25.88 -3.13 -12.20
CA VAL A 291 -25.51 -4.54 -12.20
C VAL A 291 -26.38 -5.30 -11.22
N GLU A 292 -27.07 -6.33 -11.69
CA GLU A 292 -27.83 -7.23 -10.83
C GLU A 292 -27.03 -8.52 -10.57
N LEU A 293 -27.22 -9.10 -9.37
CA LEU A 293 -26.71 -10.44 -9.09
C LEU A 293 -27.63 -11.47 -9.75
N ALA A 294 -27.11 -12.18 -10.74
CA ALA A 294 -27.86 -13.19 -11.47
C ALA A 294 -28.11 -14.47 -10.65
N PRO A 295 -29.03 -15.34 -11.09
CA PRO A 295 -29.36 -16.58 -10.38
C PRO A 295 -28.19 -17.54 -10.17
N ASP A 296 -27.15 -17.45 -11.00
CA ASP A 296 -25.89 -18.20 -10.88
C ASP A 296 -24.88 -17.56 -9.89
N ALA A 297 -25.34 -16.57 -9.11
CA ALA A 297 -24.59 -15.83 -8.10
C ALA A 297 -23.45 -14.95 -8.66
N VAL A 298 -23.56 -14.51 -9.92
CA VAL A 298 -22.55 -13.69 -10.59
C VAL A 298 -23.13 -12.31 -10.91
N PRO A 299 -22.40 -11.21 -10.69
CA PRO A 299 -22.83 -9.89 -11.17
C PRO A 299 -22.90 -9.86 -12.70
N ARG A 300 -24.04 -9.48 -13.28
CA ARG A 300 -24.19 -9.34 -14.74
C ARG A 300 -23.79 -7.94 -15.20
N VAL A 301 -22.71 -7.86 -15.97
CA VAL A 301 -22.25 -6.61 -16.59
C VAL A 301 -23.08 -6.34 -17.85
N PRO A 302 -23.79 -5.21 -17.96
CA PRO A 302 -24.41 -4.76 -19.20
C PRO A 302 -23.40 -4.59 -20.34
N SER A 303 -23.86 -4.74 -21.59
CA SER A 303 -23.03 -4.53 -22.79
C SER A 303 -22.66 -3.08 -23.05
N ASP A 304 -23.41 -2.15 -22.46
CA ASP A 304 -23.31 -0.71 -22.62
C ASP A 304 -23.17 -0.04 -21.25
N GLY A 305 -22.23 0.90 -21.15
CA GLY A 305 -21.99 1.65 -19.92
C GLY A 305 -20.57 2.14 -19.81
N ASP A 306 -20.36 3.13 -18.94
CA ASP A 306 -19.03 3.58 -18.57
C ASP A 306 -18.35 2.51 -17.68
N THR A 307 -17.12 2.12 -18.04
CA THR A 307 -16.35 1.11 -17.29
C THR A 307 -16.23 1.42 -15.81
N GLY A 308 -16.06 2.69 -15.43
CA GLY A 308 -15.93 3.11 -14.03
C GLY A 308 -17.22 2.90 -13.25
N THR A 309 -18.35 3.33 -13.80
CA THR A 309 -19.67 3.12 -13.19
C THR A 309 -20.03 1.63 -13.10
N LEU A 310 -19.73 0.85 -14.14
CA LEU A 310 -19.96 -0.59 -14.16
C LEU A 310 -19.10 -1.31 -13.11
N LEU A 311 -17.83 -0.94 -12.98
CA LEU A 311 -16.93 -1.47 -11.95
C LEU A 311 -17.46 -1.19 -10.53
N GLN A 312 -17.86 0.05 -10.23
CA GLN A 312 -18.45 0.41 -8.94
C GLN A 312 -19.75 -0.35 -8.67
N SER A 313 -20.57 -0.55 -9.70
CA SER A 313 -21.81 -1.34 -9.63
C SER A 313 -21.51 -2.79 -9.28
N VAL A 314 -20.63 -3.47 -10.03
CA VAL A 314 -20.24 -4.87 -9.76
C VAL A 314 -19.81 -5.06 -8.30
N VAL A 315 -18.93 -4.18 -7.80
CA VAL A 315 -18.41 -4.25 -6.42
C VAL A 315 -19.54 -4.02 -5.41
N THR A 316 -20.36 -3.00 -5.62
CA THR A 316 -21.52 -2.71 -4.74
C THR A 316 -22.50 -3.87 -4.70
N THR A 317 -22.84 -4.46 -5.85
CA THR A 317 -23.74 -5.61 -5.95
C THR A 317 -23.20 -6.81 -5.18
N ALA A 318 -21.92 -7.11 -5.33
CA ALA A 318 -21.27 -8.22 -4.63
C ALA A 318 -21.26 -8.01 -3.12
N TRP A 319 -20.89 -6.82 -2.65
CA TRP A 319 -20.89 -6.50 -1.22
C TRP A 319 -22.29 -6.52 -0.62
N ALA A 320 -23.29 -5.92 -1.29
CA ALA A 320 -24.67 -5.93 -0.83
C ALA A 320 -25.22 -7.36 -0.73
N ALA A 321 -24.92 -8.22 -1.71
CA ALA A 321 -25.28 -9.63 -1.67
C ALA A 321 -24.64 -10.34 -0.46
N ARG A 322 -23.31 -10.22 -0.29
CA ARG A 322 -22.59 -10.85 0.82
C ARG A 322 -23.06 -10.35 2.19
N ASP A 323 -23.27 -9.04 2.34
CA ASP A 323 -23.75 -8.43 3.58
C ASP A 323 -25.16 -8.89 3.95
N SER A 324 -25.99 -9.21 2.96
CA SER A 324 -27.33 -9.80 3.15
C SER A 324 -27.33 -11.32 3.33
N GLY A 325 -26.16 -11.96 3.37
CA GLY A 325 -26.02 -13.42 3.49
C GLY A 325 -26.30 -14.20 2.20
N ARG A 326 -26.43 -13.53 1.05
CA ARG A 326 -26.55 -14.19 -0.25
C ARG A 326 -25.19 -14.70 -0.72
N VAL A 327 -25.20 -15.84 -1.40
CA VAL A 327 -24.01 -16.41 -2.03
C VAL A 327 -23.62 -15.56 -3.24
N VAL A 328 -22.33 -15.26 -3.35
CA VAL A 328 -21.69 -14.74 -4.55
C VAL A 328 -20.71 -15.81 -5.02
N SER A 329 -20.71 -16.12 -6.31
CA SER A 329 -19.85 -17.13 -6.89
C SER A 329 -18.38 -16.77 -6.68
N ASP A 330 -17.60 -17.72 -6.18
CA ASP A 330 -16.18 -17.58 -5.90
C ASP A 330 -15.30 -18.19 -7.01
N ASP A 331 -15.90 -18.56 -8.15
CA ASP A 331 -15.22 -19.12 -9.32
C ASP A 331 -14.31 -18.07 -9.97
N ALA A 332 -13.01 -18.34 -10.01
CA ALA A 332 -12.02 -17.39 -10.54
C ALA A 332 -12.25 -17.06 -12.02
N GLY A 333 -12.60 -18.04 -12.85
CA GLY A 333 -12.79 -17.84 -14.29
C GLY A 333 -13.97 -16.93 -14.62
N ARG A 334 -15.02 -16.96 -13.80
CA ARG A 334 -16.16 -16.04 -13.94
C ARG A 334 -15.79 -14.59 -13.61
N TRP A 335 -14.94 -14.37 -12.61
CA TRP A 335 -14.45 -13.03 -12.29
C TRP A 335 -13.47 -12.50 -13.33
N GLU A 336 -12.61 -13.35 -13.88
CA GLU A 336 -11.74 -13.01 -15.01
C GLU A 336 -12.55 -12.60 -16.25
N GLU A 337 -13.70 -13.24 -16.49
CA GLU A 337 -14.62 -12.84 -17.56
C GLU A 337 -15.23 -11.45 -17.31
N ILE A 338 -15.64 -11.14 -16.08
CA ILE A 338 -16.11 -9.81 -15.71
C ILE A 338 -15.01 -8.77 -15.92
N GLU A 339 -13.77 -9.06 -15.51
CA GLU A 339 -12.62 -8.18 -15.74
C GLU A 339 -12.41 -7.93 -17.24
N ARG A 340 -12.56 -8.96 -18.09
CA ARG A 340 -12.48 -8.83 -19.55
C ARG A 340 -13.61 -7.96 -20.12
N GLN A 341 -14.85 -8.15 -19.66
CA GLN A 341 -16.00 -7.34 -20.08
C GLN A 341 -15.84 -5.87 -19.71
N LEU A 342 -15.21 -5.59 -18.56
CA LEU A 342 -14.90 -4.24 -18.11
C LEU A 342 -13.64 -3.65 -18.78
N GLY A 343 -12.91 -4.41 -19.61
CA GLY A 343 -11.65 -3.96 -20.20
C GLY A 343 -10.51 -3.79 -19.19
N LEU A 344 -10.59 -4.47 -18.04
CA LEU A 344 -9.59 -4.48 -16.96
C LEU A 344 -8.52 -5.56 -17.16
N GLY A 345 -8.65 -6.36 -18.22
CA GLY A 345 -7.75 -7.46 -18.51
C GLY A 345 -6.29 -7.01 -18.55
N ARG A 346 -5.44 -7.72 -17.80
CA ARG A 346 -3.99 -7.56 -17.96
C ARG A 346 -3.61 -8.06 -19.36
N PRO A 347 -2.67 -7.40 -20.06
CA PRO A 347 -2.02 -8.06 -21.18
C PRO A 347 -1.51 -9.42 -20.70
N ALA A 348 -1.65 -10.45 -21.54
CA ALA A 348 -1.14 -11.78 -21.24
C ALA A 348 0.26 -11.62 -20.64
N GLN A 349 0.51 -12.28 -19.50
CA GLN A 349 1.86 -12.28 -18.93
C GLN A 349 2.78 -12.77 -20.03
N ASP A 350 3.70 -11.92 -20.50
CA ASP A 350 4.79 -12.42 -21.32
C ASP A 350 5.46 -13.52 -20.50
N PRO A 351 5.55 -14.76 -21.03
CA PRO A 351 6.24 -15.82 -20.34
C PRO A 351 7.72 -15.43 -20.31
N HIS A 352 8.18 -14.95 -19.16
CA HIS A 352 9.59 -14.71 -18.89
C HIS A 352 10.00 -15.53 -17.67
#